data_AF-A0A6I9P9K5-F1
#
_entry.id   AF-A0A6I9P9K5-F1
#
_cell.length_a   1.000
_cell.length_b   1.000
_cell.length_c   1.000
_cell.angle_alpha   90.00
_cell.angle_beta   90.00
_cell.angle_gamma   90.00
#
_symmetry.space_group_name_H-M   'P 1'
#
loop_
_entity.id
_entity.type
_entity.pdbx_description
1 polymer ?
#
loop_
_entity_poly.entity_id
_entity_poly.type
_entity_poly.pdbx_seq_one_letter_code
_entity_poly.pdbx_strand_id
1 'polypeptide(L)'
;LTCVTSTCVSHLSCNSPCPPLQVLHCTGHLKIYTSVPPRVLCGFAEPPLTCAVLMCEPIAHPSNIDTPLDSKTFLSRHSMDMKFTYCDD
;
A
#
# COMPACT_ATOMS: atom_id res chain seq x y z
N LEU A 1 2.76 -14.34 -2.39
CA LEU A 1 2.98 -13.53 -1.18
C LEU A 1 4.34 -12.85 -1.30
N THR A 2 4.37 -11.60 -1.75
CA THR A 2 5.59 -10.77 -1.69
C THR A 2 5.68 -10.16 -0.29
N CYS A 3 6.45 -10.80 0.59
CA CYS A 3 6.79 -10.25 1.91
C CYS A 3 7.81 -9.13 1.69
N VAL A 4 7.38 -7.87 1.79
CA VAL A 4 8.30 -6.73 1.75
C VAL A 4 8.83 -6.50 3.16
N THR A 5 10.01 -7.03 3.45
CA THR A 5 10.76 -6.67 4.67
C THR A 5 11.64 -5.46 4.39
N SER A 6 11.38 -4.39 5.14
CA SER A 6 12.09 -3.11 5.23
C SER A 6 13.61 -3.16 4.96
N THR A 7 14.07 -2.37 3.98
CA THR A 7 15.10 -1.29 4.09
C THR A 7 15.59 -0.98 2.66
N CYS A 8 14.79 -0.32 1.83
CA CYS A 8 15.20 0.31 0.56
C CYS A 8 14.01 1.12 0.00
N VAL A 9 13.60 2.19 0.69
CA VAL A 9 12.99 3.33 -0.02
C VAL A 9 14.14 4.21 -0.50
N SER A 10 15.08 3.60 -1.22
CA SER A 10 16.23 4.27 -1.83
C SER A 10 15.93 4.36 -3.31
N HIS A 11 15.26 5.45 -3.71
CA HIS A 11 15.26 5.95 -5.09
C HIS A 11 15.05 4.89 -6.19
N LEU A 12 13.78 4.57 -6.51
CA LEU A 12 13.48 3.85 -7.74
C LEU A 12 13.64 4.81 -8.93
N SER A 13 14.88 5.17 -9.27
CA SER A 13 15.21 5.92 -10.48
C SER A 13 15.25 4.94 -11.65
N CYS A 14 14.15 4.85 -12.40
CA CYS A 14 14.10 4.06 -13.63
C CYS A 14 14.76 4.85 -14.78
N ASN A 15 15.93 4.40 -15.23
CA ASN A 15 16.63 4.92 -16.42
C ASN A 15 16.10 4.32 -17.75
N SER A 16 14.84 3.88 -17.80
CA SER A 16 14.18 3.29 -18.99
C SER A 16 12.65 3.53 -18.92
N PRO A 17 11.86 3.24 -19.97
CA PRO A 17 10.40 3.42 -19.92
C PRO A 17 9.82 2.60 -18.77
N CYS A 18 9.29 3.29 -17.76
CA CYS A 18 8.61 2.63 -16.65
C CYS A 18 7.35 1.93 -17.18
N PRO A 19 7.03 0.71 -16.70
CA PRO A 19 5.71 0.16 -16.91
C PRO A 19 4.64 1.10 -16.32
N PRO A 20 3.39 1.03 -16.80
CA PRO A 20 2.29 1.82 -16.24
C PRO A 20 2.17 1.57 -14.74
N LEU A 21 1.97 2.65 -13.98
CA LEU A 21 1.80 2.57 -12.54
C LEU A 21 0.48 1.89 -12.21
N GLN A 22 0.55 0.82 -11.41
CA GLN A 22 -0.61 0.12 -10.89
C GLN A 22 -0.90 0.56 -9.46
N VAL A 23 -2.17 0.81 -9.15
CA VAL A 23 -2.61 1.08 -7.79
C VAL A 23 -2.76 -0.24 -7.04
N LEU A 24 -2.17 -0.31 -5.84
CA LEU A 24 -2.25 -1.45 -4.94
C LEU A 24 -3.02 -1.06 -3.67
N HIS A 25 -3.88 -1.96 -3.20
CA HIS A 25 -4.42 -1.92 -1.85
C HIS A 25 -3.44 -2.64 -0.94
N CYS A 26 -2.91 -1.96 0.08
CA CYS A 26 -1.95 -2.53 1.02
C CYS A 26 -2.48 -2.45 2.45
N THR A 27 -2.41 -3.56 3.17
CA THR A 27 -2.79 -3.65 4.58
C THR A 27 -1.68 -4.30 5.39
N GLY A 28 -1.53 -3.90 6.66
CA GLY A 28 -0.49 -4.47 7.51
C GLY A 28 -0.16 -3.61 8.72
N HIS A 29 1.07 -3.75 9.23
CA HIS A 29 1.48 -3.13 10.48
C HIS A 29 2.88 -2.53 10.41
N LEU A 30 3.09 -1.51 11.23
CA LEU A 30 4.39 -0.92 11.48
C LEU A 30 5.02 -1.57 12.72
N LYS A 31 6.26 -2.00 12.61
CA LYS A 31 7.05 -2.54 13.72
C LYS A 31 8.25 -1.64 13.96
N ILE A 32 8.36 -1.14 15.18
CA ILE A 32 9.53 -0.39 15.65
C ILE A 32 10.43 -1.40 16.35
N TYR A 33 11.64 -1.57 15.82
CA TYR A 33 12.71 -2.34 16.42
C TYR A 33 13.60 -1.36 17.18
N THR A 34 13.42 -1.32 18.49
CA THR A 34 14.39 -0.69 19.38
C THR A 34 15.59 -1.63 19.47
N SER A 35 16.77 -1.16 19.07
CA SER A 35 17.99 -1.94 19.20
C SER A 35 18.23 -2.34 20.67
N VAL A 36 18.61 -3.61 20.87
CA VAL A 36 19.15 -4.18 22.12
C VAL A 36 20.44 -3.37 22.46
N PRO A 37 20.83 -3.19 23.76
CA PRO A 37 21.40 -1.94 24.28
C PRO A 37 22.59 -1.43 23.45
N PRO A 38 22.74 -0.10 23.37
CA PRO A 38 23.52 0.56 22.34
C PRO A 38 24.95 0.01 22.32
N ARG A 39 25.36 -0.58 21.19
CA ARG A 39 26.78 -0.69 20.88
C ARG A 39 27.25 0.73 20.62
N VAL A 40 27.74 1.40 21.65
CA VAL A 40 28.31 2.75 21.56
C VAL A 40 29.62 2.63 20.80
N LEU A 41 29.57 2.72 19.48
CA LEU A 41 30.73 3.12 18.69
C LEU A 41 30.66 4.65 18.56
N CYS A 42 31.59 5.36 19.20
CA CYS A 42 31.76 6.80 19.01
C CYS A 42 30.53 7.67 19.39
N GLY A 43 29.80 7.34 20.45
CA GLY A 43 28.78 8.24 21.04
C GLY A 43 27.51 8.47 20.22
N PHE A 44 27.32 7.76 19.11
CA PHE A 44 26.10 7.86 18.30
C PHE A 44 25.09 6.79 18.71
N ALA A 45 23.92 7.21 19.22
CA ALA A 45 22.79 6.30 19.45
C ALA A 45 22.09 6.04 18.11
N GLU A 46 22.09 4.79 17.66
CA GLU A 46 21.37 4.40 16.44
C GLU A 46 19.85 4.62 16.66
N PRO A 47 19.16 5.37 15.77
CA PRO A 47 17.72 5.58 15.90
C PRO A 47 16.96 4.25 15.76
N PRO A 48 15.82 4.08 16.45
CA PRO A 48 15.00 2.87 16.34
C PRO A 48 14.60 2.60 14.88
N LEU A 49 14.88 1.39 14.39
CA LEU A 49 14.52 0.98 13.04
C LEU A 49 13.01 0.79 12.97
N THR A 50 12.36 1.43 12.00
CA THR A 50 10.90 1.31 11.81
C THR A 50 10.64 0.60 10.48
N CYS A 51 9.93 -0.52 10.55
CA CYS A 51 9.69 -1.42 9.42
C CYS A 51 8.18 -1.59 9.19
N ALA A 52 7.70 -1.40 7.96
CA ALA A 52 6.33 -1.76 7.59
C ALA A 52 6.30 -3.19 7.05
N VAL A 53 5.36 -4.00 7.53
CA VAL A 53 5.04 -5.31 6.97
C VAL A 53 3.67 -5.19 6.34
N LEU A 54 3.61 -5.25 5.02
CA LEU A 54 2.39 -5.04 4.24
C LEU A 54 2.09 -6.27 3.38
N MET A 55 0.82 -6.65 3.32
CA MET A 55 0.25 -7.46 2.25
C MET A 55 -0.37 -6.50 1.24
N CYS A 56 -0.01 -6.64 -0.03
CA CYS A 56 -0.52 -5.79 -1.10
C CYS A 56 -1.21 -6.62 -2.17
N GLU A 57 -2.36 -6.16 -2.62
CA GLU A 57 -3.14 -6.76 -3.70
C GLU A 57 -3.48 -5.69 -4.75
N PRO A 58 -3.50 -6.07 -6.04
CA PRO A 58 -3.87 -5.14 -7.10
C PRO A 58 -5.33 -4.72 -7.00
N ILE A 59 -5.62 -3.42 -7.12
CA ILE A 59 -7.00 -2.95 -7.25
C ILE A 59 -7.47 -3.26 -8.67
N ALA A 60 -8.61 -3.96 -8.78
CA ALA A 60 -9.23 -4.25 -10.07
C ALA A 60 -9.56 -2.95 -10.80
N HIS A 61 -9.43 -2.95 -12.14
CA HIS A 61 -9.78 -1.77 -12.92
C HIS A 61 -11.28 -1.47 -12.68
N PRO A 62 -11.69 -0.21 -12.46
CA PRO A 62 -13.08 0.13 -12.17
C PRO A 62 -14.07 -0.27 -13.28
N SER A 63 -13.60 -0.55 -14.49
CA SER A 63 -14.41 -1.06 -15.59
C SER A 63 -14.52 -2.60 -15.64
N ASN A 64 -13.81 -3.31 -14.77
CA ASN A 64 -13.66 -4.77 -14.80
C ASN A 64 -14.22 -5.38 -13.51
N ILE A 65 -15.53 -5.21 -13.29
CA ILE A 65 -16.26 -5.82 -12.18
C ILE A 65 -16.69 -7.22 -12.63
N ASP A 66 -15.73 -8.15 -12.68
CA ASP A 66 -15.95 -9.53 -13.16
C ASP A 66 -16.64 -10.44 -12.13
N THR A 67 -16.93 -9.93 -10.93
CA THR A 67 -17.57 -10.72 -9.86
C THR A 67 -19.08 -10.48 -9.90
N PRO A 68 -19.92 -11.53 -9.92
CA PRO A 68 -21.36 -11.34 -9.76
C PRO A 68 -21.60 -10.67 -8.41
N LEU A 69 -22.13 -9.44 -8.47
CA LEU A 69 -22.56 -8.69 -7.31
C LEU A 69 -23.56 -9.56 -6.53
N ASP A 70 -23.31 -9.77 -5.23
CA ASP A 70 -24.27 -10.49 -4.39
C ASP A 70 -25.52 -9.62 -4.22
N SER A 71 -26.61 -10.21 -3.73
CA SER A 71 -27.88 -9.49 -3.52
C SER A 71 -27.83 -8.41 -2.42
N LYS A 72 -26.68 -8.17 -1.80
CA LYS A 72 -26.38 -7.16 -0.78
C LYS A 72 -25.37 -6.12 -1.26
N THR A 73 -24.94 -6.20 -2.52
CA THR A 73 -24.05 -5.22 -3.16
C THR A 73 -24.83 -4.42 -4.18
N PHE A 74 -24.68 -3.09 -4.14
CA PHE A 74 -25.27 -2.16 -5.10
C PHE A 74 -24.16 -1.34 -5.76
N LEU A 75 -24.38 -0.91 -7.00
CA LEU A 75 -23.45 -0.03 -7.71
C LEU A 75 -23.90 1.42 -7.57
N SER A 76 -22.99 2.30 -7.17
CA SER A 76 -23.20 3.74 -7.19
C SER A 76 -22.09 4.44 -7.97
N ARG A 77 -22.46 5.52 -8.66
CA ARG A 77 -21.52 6.41 -9.36
C ARG A 77 -21.47 7.75 -8.64
N HIS A 78 -20.27 8.25 -8.42
CA HIS A 78 -20.06 9.51 -7.72
C HIS A 78 -19.26 10.52 -8.56
N SER A 79 -19.52 11.81 -8.35
CA SER A 79 -18.60 12.87 -8.77
C SER A 79 -17.34 12.88 -7.89
N MET A 80 -16.31 13.63 -8.29
CA MET A 80 -15.05 13.72 -7.52
C MET A 80 -15.22 14.25 -6.09
N ASP A 81 -16.30 15.00 -5.81
CA ASP A 81 -16.69 15.44 -4.47
C ASP A 81 -17.57 14.41 -3.72
N MET A 82 -17.54 13.14 -4.17
CA MET A 82 -18.25 11.98 -3.62
C MET A 82 -19.79 12.07 -3.62
N LYS A 83 -20.39 13.04 -4.30
CA LYS A 83 -21.85 13.12 -4.43
C LYS A 83 -22.37 12.04 -5.39
N PHE A 84 -23.48 11.41 -5.02
CA PHE A 84 -24.15 10.42 -5.86
C PHE A 84 -24.66 11.07 -7.15
N THR A 85 -24.34 10.44 -8.28
CA THR A 85 -24.84 10.79 -9.62
C THR A 85 -25.74 9.71 -10.20
N TYR A 86 -25.58 8.48 -9.72
CA TYR A 86 -26.39 7.32 -10.07
C TYR A 86 -26.26 6.25 -8.97
N CYS A 87 -27.33 5.51 -8.71
CA CYS A 87 -27.36 4.34 -7.83
C CYS A 87 -28.29 3.32 -8.50
N ASP A 88 -27.86 2.05 -8.56
CA ASP A 88 -28.75 0.96 -8.93
C ASP A 88 -29.90 0.82 -7.91
N ASP A 89 -31.05 0.29 -8.36
CA ASP A 89 -32.25 0.03 -7.55
C ASP A 89 -32.08 -1.13 -6.55
#